data_AF-A0A948PUG3-F1
#
_entry.id   AF-A0A948PUG3-F1
#
_cell.length_a   1.000
_cell.length_b   1.000
_cell.length_c   1.000
_cell.angle_alpha   90.00
_cell.angle_beta   90.00
_cell.angle_gamma   90.00
#
_symmetry.space_group_name_H-M   'P 1'
#
loop_
_entity.id
_entity.type
_entity.pdbx_description
1 polymer ?
#
loop_
_entity_poly.entity_id
_entity_poly.type
_entity_poly.pdbx_seq_one_letter_code
_entity_poly.pdbx_strand_id
1 'polypeptide(L)'
;MEWKSFGDNISITGKPREVRSLKLPDALGNFRRYRVTTTWDLDRYNFTRAPAVGRLAKDNKEGKIGAVVMGRSGGYLKIGRFPNRQTFLFVPLNSLSQKVKNGLLKNENLDLFLEGNLLFARQRE
;
A
#
# COMPACT_ATOMS: atom_id res chain seq x y z
N MET A 1 9.69 -16.93 -2.96
CA MET A 1 9.37 -15.59 -2.43
C MET A 1 9.64 -15.62 -0.93
N GLU A 2 10.59 -14.81 -0.44
CA GLU A 2 10.90 -14.78 1.00
C GLU A 2 10.03 -13.71 1.68
N TRP A 3 9.18 -14.12 2.62
CA TRP A 3 8.34 -13.23 3.41
C TRP A 3 9.06 -12.83 4.69
N LYS A 4 9.11 -11.52 4.97
CA LYS A 4 9.73 -10.99 6.19
C LYS A 4 8.67 -10.36 7.06
N SER A 5 8.74 -10.60 8.37
CA SER A 5 7.81 -9.99 9.33
C SER A 5 7.87 -8.46 9.26
N PHE A 6 6.71 -7.82 9.31
CA PHE A 6 6.53 -6.37 9.29
C PHE A 6 5.43 -5.99 10.27
N GLY A 7 5.83 -5.66 11.51
CA GLY A 7 4.88 -5.58 12.63
C GLY A 7 4.31 -6.94 12.99
N ASP A 8 3.21 -6.96 13.75
CA ASP A 8 2.75 -8.20 14.38
C ASP A 8 1.94 -9.12 13.47
N ASN A 9 1.23 -8.54 12.48
CA ASN A 9 0.22 -9.28 11.68
C ASN A 9 0.45 -9.23 10.17
N ILE A 10 1.54 -8.63 9.71
CA ILE A 10 1.82 -8.47 8.29
C ILE A 10 3.21 -9.04 7.98
N SER A 11 3.31 -9.73 6.85
CA SER A 11 4.59 -10.07 6.26
C SER A 11 4.77 -9.33 4.94
N ILE A 12 5.96 -8.83 4.62
CA ILE A 12 6.25 -8.10 3.39
C ILE A 12 7.30 -8.81 2.55
N THR A 13 7.28 -8.54 1.24
CA THR A 13 8.26 -9.10 0.30
C THR A 13 8.44 -8.20 -0.93
N GLY A 14 9.30 -8.62 -1.86
CA GLY A 14 9.58 -7.93 -3.11
C GLY A 14 10.33 -6.60 -2.93
N LYS A 15 10.67 -5.95 -4.05
CA LYS A 15 11.34 -4.64 -4.04
C LYS A 15 10.33 -3.50 -3.79
N PRO A 16 10.68 -2.48 -2.98
CA PRO A 16 9.84 -1.31 -2.83
C PRO A 16 9.65 -0.57 -4.15
N ARG A 17 8.44 -0.03 -4.36
CA ARG A 17 8.06 0.77 -5.52
C ARG A 17 7.51 2.11 -5.08
N GLU A 18 7.78 3.17 -5.83
CA GLU A 18 7.23 4.48 -5.54
C GLU A 18 5.71 4.51 -5.74
N VAL A 19 5.00 5.07 -4.77
CA VAL A 19 3.55 5.28 -4.78
C VAL A 19 3.27 6.76 -4.61
N ARG A 20 2.54 7.34 -5.57
CA ARG A 20 2.17 8.76 -5.58
C ARG A 20 0.67 9.00 -5.41
N SER A 21 -0.13 7.95 -5.60
CA SER A 21 -1.57 8.02 -5.38
C SER A 21 -2.13 6.66 -4.99
N LEU A 22 -3.23 6.68 -4.24
CA LEU A 22 -4.00 5.51 -3.85
C LEU A 22 -5.48 5.74 -4.16
N LYS A 23 -6.17 4.70 -4.62
CA LYS A 23 -7.63 4.65 -4.71
C LYS A 23 -8.17 4.07 -3.40
N LEU A 24 -8.79 4.91 -2.59
CA LEU A 24 -9.29 4.59 -1.26
C LEU A 24 -10.78 4.99 -1.16
N PRO A 25 -11.57 4.31 -0.32
CA PRO A 25 -12.93 4.75 -0.04
C PRO A 25 -12.91 6.11 0.68
N ASP A 26 -13.84 6.99 0.32
CA ASP A 26 -14.16 8.18 1.09
C ASP A 26 -15.11 7.85 2.25
N ALA A 27 -15.50 8.85 3.03
CA ALA A 27 -16.40 8.67 4.18
C ALA A 27 -17.79 8.14 3.81
N LEU A 28 -18.17 8.23 2.53
CA LEU A 28 -19.44 7.72 1.99
C LEU A 28 -19.26 6.36 1.30
N GLY A 29 -18.08 5.75 1.41
CA GLY A 29 -17.74 4.47 0.76
C GLY A 29 -17.41 4.57 -0.73
N ASN A 30 -17.40 5.77 -1.31
CA ASN A 30 -17.07 5.95 -2.72
C ASN A 30 -15.56 5.95 -2.91
N PHE A 31 -15.06 5.15 -3.85
CA PHE A 31 -13.62 5.10 -4.09
C PHE A 31 -13.14 6.35 -4.85
N ARG A 32 -12.27 7.13 -4.20
CA ARG A 32 -11.59 8.29 -4.79
C ARG A 32 -10.09 8.07 -4.85
N ARG A 33 -9.43 8.78 -5.77
CA ARG A 33 -7.97 8.76 -5.88
C ARG A 33 -7.36 9.91 -5.08
N TYR A 34 -6.57 9.57 -4.07
CA TYR A 34 -5.85 10.51 -3.22
C TYR A 34 -4.37 10.52 -3.57
N ARG A 35 -3.76 11.71 -3.57
CA ARG A 35 -2.31 11.84 -3.62
C ARG A 35 -1.71 11.35 -2.32
N VAL A 36 -0.60 10.61 -2.41
CA VAL A 36 0.16 10.16 -1.23
C VAL A 36 1.62 10.58 -1.33
N THR A 37 2.20 10.97 -0.20
CA THR A 37 3.58 11.43 -0.07
C THR A 37 4.16 11.02 1.27
N THR A 38 5.48 11.04 1.39
CA THR A 38 6.18 10.86 2.66
C THR A 38 6.32 12.19 3.39
N THR A 39 6.06 12.26 4.69
CA THR A 39 6.36 13.43 5.52
C THR A 39 7.11 13.04 6.80
N TRP A 40 8.07 13.86 7.22
CA TRP A 40 8.72 13.73 8.54
C TRP A 40 8.24 14.80 9.51
N ASP A 41 7.52 15.79 8.98
CA ASP A 41 6.91 16.89 9.72
C ASP A 41 5.39 16.72 9.61
N LEU A 42 4.77 16.47 10.75
CA LEU A 42 3.34 16.20 10.86
C LEU A 42 2.50 17.48 10.85
N ASP A 43 3.12 18.62 11.15
CA ASP A 43 2.46 19.93 11.21
C ASP A 43 2.51 20.64 9.85
N ARG A 44 3.37 20.18 8.93
CA ARG A 44 3.41 20.67 7.56
C ARG A 44 2.15 20.30 6.79
N TYR A 45 1.34 21.32 6.45
CA TYR A 45 0.09 21.15 5.69
C TYR A 45 0.30 20.74 4.23
N ASN A 46 1.38 21.17 3.60
CA ASN A 46 1.66 20.90 2.18
C ASN A 46 2.19 19.47 1.92
N PHE A 47 1.95 18.97 0.70
CA PHE A 47 2.57 17.73 0.23
C PHE A 47 4.08 17.91 0.04
N THR A 48 4.84 16.87 0.34
CA THR A 48 6.25 16.84 -0.02
C THR A 48 6.44 16.36 -1.47
N ARG A 49 7.66 16.53 -2.00
CA ARG A 49 8.05 15.92 -3.27
C ARG A 49 8.42 14.44 -3.12
N ALA A 50 8.61 13.96 -1.89
CA ALA A 50 9.01 12.59 -1.60
C ALA A 50 7.80 11.66 -1.77
N PRO A 51 7.83 10.69 -2.70
CA PRO A 51 6.76 9.72 -2.86
C PRO A 51 6.70 8.78 -1.64
N ALA A 52 5.54 8.17 -1.41
CA ALA A 52 5.44 7.02 -0.53
C ALA A 52 6.07 5.80 -1.21
N VAL A 53 6.27 4.72 -0.46
CA VAL A 53 6.77 3.44 -0.99
C VAL A 53 5.76 2.33 -0.73
N GLY A 54 5.58 1.46 -1.71
CA GLY A 54 4.70 0.30 -1.67
C GLY A 54 5.49 -1.00 -1.79
N ARG A 55 5.07 -2.04 -1.06
CA ARG A 55 5.59 -3.41 -1.16
C ARG A 55 4.43 -4.41 -1.12
N LEU A 56 4.64 -5.61 -1.66
CA LEU A 56 3.68 -6.70 -1.45
C LEU A 56 3.64 -7.04 0.03
N ALA A 57 2.43 -7.25 0.53
CA ALA A 57 2.17 -7.53 1.93
C ALA A 57 1.14 -8.66 2.03
N LYS A 58 1.40 -9.62 2.90
CA LYS A 58 0.50 -10.70 3.27
C LYS A 58 -0.07 -10.39 4.65
N ASP A 59 -1.39 -10.39 4.76
CA ASP A 59 -2.07 -10.47 6.05
C ASP A 59 -1.84 -11.87 6.61
N ASN A 60 -1.18 -11.97 7.76
CA ASN A 60 -0.86 -13.25 8.37
C ASN A 60 -2.09 -13.95 8.96
N LYS A 61 -3.18 -13.22 9.25
CA LYS A 61 -4.41 -13.80 9.80
C LYS A 61 -5.28 -14.42 8.71
N GLU A 62 -5.52 -13.68 7.63
CA GLU A 62 -6.43 -14.12 6.57
C GLU A 62 -5.69 -14.73 5.37
N GLY A 63 -4.36 -14.65 5.33
CA GLY A 63 -3.53 -15.14 4.24
C GLY A 63 -3.61 -14.31 2.95
N LYS A 64 -4.38 -13.22 2.95
CA LYS A 64 -4.62 -12.37 1.78
C LYS A 64 -3.40 -11.52 1.47
N ILE A 65 -3.06 -11.40 0.19
CA ILE A 65 -1.94 -10.59 -0.27
C ILE A 65 -2.46 -9.32 -0.93
N GLY A 66 -2.09 -8.19 -0.33
CA GLY A 66 -2.30 -6.86 -0.86
C GLY A 66 -0.97 -6.14 -1.05
N ALA A 67 -0.99 -4.85 -0.77
CA ALA A 67 0.22 -4.06 -0.66
C ALA A 67 0.22 -3.25 0.63
N VAL A 68 1.39 -3.12 1.25
CA VAL A 68 1.61 -2.11 2.28
C VAL A 68 2.19 -0.87 1.63
N VAL A 69 1.66 0.28 1.99
CA VAL A 69 2.14 1.60 1.56
C VAL A 69 2.60 2.35 2.79
N MET A 70 3.81 2.89 2.76
CA MET A 70 4.45 3.52 3.92
C MET A 70 5.26 4.74 3.50
N GLY A 71 5.58 5.60 4.46
CA GLY A 71 6.53 6.68 4.22
C GLY A 71 7.93 6.13 3.98
N ARG A 72 8.68 6.79 3.10
CA ARG A 72 10.07 6.44 2.78
C ARG A 72 10.97 6.80 3.97
N SER A 73 12.00 5.98 4.23
CA SER A 73 13.07 6.27 5.20
C SER A 73 12.55 6.70 6.58
N GLY A 74 11.61 5.93 7.15
CA GLY A 74 11.04 6.19 8.47
C GLY A 74 10.09 7.38 8.56
N GLY A 75 9.76 8.02 7.43
CA GLY A 75 8.73 9.05 7.39
C GLY A 75 7.32 8.47 7.53
N TYR A 76 6.36 9.35 7.80
CA TYR A 76 4.94 9.05 7.85
C TYR A 76 4.32 9.09 6.45
N LEU A 77 3.28 8.29 6.25
CA LEU A 77 2.43 8.31 5.07
C LEU A 77 1.40 9.43 5.20
N LYS A 78 1.50 10.43 4.32
CA LYS A 78 0.48 11.47 4.18
C LYS A 78 -0.45 11.15 3.02
N ILE A 79 -1.76 11.19 3.28
CA ILE A 79 -2.82 10.89 2.30
C ILE A 79 -3.69 12.13 2.14
N GLY A 80 -3.76 12.68 0.92
CA GLY A 80 -4.55 13.88 0.68
C GLY A 80 -4.10 15.07 1.55
N ARG A 81 -5.05 15.96 1.88
CA ARG A 81 -4.83 17.09 2.80
C ARG A 81 -5.04 16.71 4.27
N PHE A 82 -5.28 15.43 4.56
CA PHE A 82 -5.57 15.00 5.92
C PHE A 82 -4.29 15.04 6.79
N PRO A 83 -4.38 15.56 8.02
CA PRO A 83 -3.29 15.52 8.99
C PRO A 83 -3.17 14.11 9.59
N ASN A 84 -2.86 13.12 8.75
CA ASN A 84 -2.78 11.73 9.16
C ASN A 84 -1.34 11.37 9.55
N ARG A 85 -1.20 10.74 10.73
CA ARG A 85 0.06 10.24 11.31
C ARG A 85 0.20 8.74 11.11
N GLN A 86 -0.10 8.22 9.91
CA GLN A 86 -0.04 6.78 9.66
C GLN A 86 1.38 6.38 9.23
N THR A 87 1.97 5.40 9.89
CA THR A 87 3.29 4.86 9.49
C THR A 87 3.16 4.05 8.20
N PHE A 88 2.08 3.28 8.08
CA PHE A 88 1.75 2.49 6.90
C PHE A 88 0.24 2.29 6.74
N LEU A 89 -0.16 1.84 5.56
CA LEU A 89 -1.51 1.44 5.23
C LEU A 89 -1.47 0.15 4.39
N PHE A 90 -2.20 -0.88 4.82
CA PHE A 90 -2.45 -2.06 4.00
C PHE A 90 -3.61 -1.78 3.04
N VAL A 91 -3.42 -2.06 1.76
CA VAL A 91 -4.41 -1.78 0.71
C VAL A 91 -4.56 -2.95 -0.26
N PRO A 92 -5.77 -3.12 -0.83
CA PRO A 92 -5.99 -3.97 -2.00
C PRO A 92 -5.08 -3.59 -3.18
N LEU A 93 -4.75 -4.56 -4.02
CA LEU A 93 -3.87 -4.35 -5.18
C LEU A 93 -4.48 -3.38 -6.22
N ASN A 94 -5.81 -3.33 -6.33
CA ASN A 94 -6.50 -2.37 -7.19
C ASN A 94 -6.62 -0.95 -6.60
N SER A 95 -6.16 -0.73 -5.36
CA SER A 95 -5.95 0.61 -4.81
C SER A 95 -4.72 1.29 -5.39
N LEU A 96 -3.76 0.53 -5.92
CA LEU A 96 -2.55 1.05 -6.53
C LEU A 96 -2.78 1.47 -7.98
N SER A 97 -1.87 2.30 -8.52
CA SER A 97 -1.83 2.52 -9.98
C SER A 97 -1.45 1.23 -10.69
N GLN A 98 -1.92 1.05 -11.94
CA GLN A 98 -1.61 -0.14 -12.72
C GLN A 98 -0.10 -0.39 -12.85
N LYS A 99 0.70 0.68 -13.01
CA LYS A 99 2.17 0.60 -13.07
C LYS A 99 2.77 0.04 -11.79
N VAL A 100 2.32 0.51 -10.63
CA VAL A 100 2.83 0.03 -9.33
C VAL A 100 2.39 -1.41 -9.09
N LYS A 101 1.10 -1.70 -9.28
CA LYS A 101 0.55 -3.06 -9.16
C LYS A 101 1.33 -4.07 -10.01
N ASN A 102 1.46 -3.82 -11.30
CA ASN A 102 2.20 -4.69 -12.20
C ASN A 102 3.68 -4.81 -11.80
N GLY A 103 4.29 -3.71 -11.35
CA GLY A 103 5.68 -3.71 -10.90
C GLY A 103 5.94 -4.44 -9.58
N LEU A 104 4.90 -4.62 -8.75
CA LEU A 104 4.92 -5.42 -7.52
C LEU A 104 4.66 -6.89 -7.79
N LEU A 105 3.71 -7.22 -8.67
CA LEU A 105 3.34 -8.59 -9.02
C LEU A 105 4.32 -9.26 -10.01
N LYS A 106 5.19 -8.49 -10.65
CA LYS A 106 6.10 -8.99 -11.68
C LYS A 106 7.01 -10.08 -11.10
N ASN A 107 6.98 -11.25 -11.75
CA ASN A 107 7.76 -12.45 -11.41
C ASN A 107 7.39 -13.09 -10.06
N GLU A 108 6.19 -12.84 -9.56
CA GLU A 108 5.68 -13.46 -8.34
C GLU A 108 4.61 -14.51 -8.70
N ASN A 109 4.72 -15.70 -8.11
CA ASN A 109 3.76 -16.80 -8.31
C ASN A 109 2.52 -16.58 -7.42
N LEU A 110 1.66 -15.66 -7.84
CA LEU A 110 0.47 -15.26 -7.11
C LEU A 110 -0.79 -15.39 -7.96
N ASP A 111 -1.83 -15.97 -7.39
CA ASP A 111 -3.16 -16.01 -7.99
C ASP A 111 -3.98 -14.81 -7.52
N LEU A 112 -4.55 -14.05 -8.46
CA LEU A 112 -5.40 -12.91 -8.16
C LEU A 112 -6.85 -13.35 -7.94
N PHE A 113 -7.51 -12.76 -6.94
CA PHE A 113 -8.92 -12.98 -6.69
C PHE A 113 -9.61 -11.69 -6.23
N LEU A 114 -10.92 -11.65 -6.42
CA LEU A 114 -11.76 -10.54 -5.97
C LEU A 114 -12.49 -10.93 -4.68
N GLU A 115 -12.57 -9.97 -3.76
CA GLU A 115 -13.44 -10.02 -2.60
C GLU A 115 -14.33 -8.79 -2.64
N GLY A 116 -15.57 -8.98 -3.08
CA GLY A 116 -16.40 -7.89 -3.56
C GLY A 116 -15.71 -7.12 -4.69
N ASN A 117 -15.48 -5.82 -4.48
CA ASN A 117 -14.80 -4.93 -5.44
C ASN A 117 -13.29 -4.78 -5.17
N LEU A 118 -12.73 -5.51 -4.22
CA LEU A 118 -11.33 -5.41 -3.82
C LEU A 118 -10.52 -6.53 -4.46
N LEU A 119 -9.37 -6.17 -5.03
CA LEU A 119 -8.47 -7.12 -5.67
C LEU A 119 -7.35 -7.50 -4.71
N PHE A 120 -7.24 -8.78 -4.38
CA PHE A 120 -6.17 -9.35 -3.59
C PHE A 120 -5.48 -10.45 -4.39
N ALA A 121 -4.40 -10.99 -3.81
CA ALA A 121 -3.75 -12.19 -4.30
C ALA A 121 -3.61 -13.24 -3.19
N ARG A 122 -3.33 -14.48 -3.58
CA ARG A 122 -2.89 -15.56 -2.71
C ARG A 122 -1.68 -16.23 -3.32
N GLN A 123 -0.87 -16.91 -2.52
CA GLN A 123 0.22 -17.72 -3.06
C GLN A 123 -0.38 -18.87 -3.87
N ARG A 124 0.18 -19.09 -5.06
CA ARG A 124 -0.07 -20.29 -5.83
C ARG A 124 0.74 -21.43 -5.19
N GLU A 125 0.08 -22.55 -4.91
CA GLU A 125 0.75 -23.79 -4.48
C GLU A 125 1.71 -24.31 -5.54
#